data_AF-A0A484XN05-F1
#
_entry.id   AF-A0A484XN05-F1
#
_cell.length_a   1.000
_cell.length_b   1.000
_cell.length_c   1.000
_cell.angle_alpha   90.00
_cell.angle_beta   90.00
_cell.angle_gamma   90.00
#
_symmetry.space_group_name_H-M   'P 1'
#
loop_
_entity.id
_entity.type
_entity.pdbx_description
1 polymer ?
#
loop_
_entity_poly.entity_id
_entity_poly.type
_entity_poly.pdbx_seq_one_letter_code
_entity_poly.pdbx_strand_id
1 'polypeptide(L)'
;MRLNASATWLQAELTKTNNGLNQGNDAIGIPNFYAVLGAEYDIKPIDGLTATARVNHSGTQYADLANSKKLDSYTTLDLGMRYRFALTTMKTR
;
A
#
# COMPACT_ATOMS: atom_id res chain seq x y z
N MET A 1 -9.54 -15.55 10.74
CA MET A 1 -8.53 -15.23 9.72
C MET A 1 -9.18 -14.42 8.63
N ARG A 2 -8.60 -13.29 8.29
CA ARG A 2 -9.05 -12.38 7.23
C ARG A 2 -7.86 -12.11 6.32
N LEU A 3 -8.10 -12.02 5.03
CA LEU A 3 -7.07 -11.70 4.04
C LEU A 3 -7.65 -10.64 3.11
N ASN A 4 -6.92 -9.57 2.89
CA ASN A 4 -7.26 -8.50 1.98
C ASN A 4 -6.11 -8.31 0.99
N ALA A 5 -6.41 -8.33 -0.29
CA ALA A 5 -5.43 -8.03 -1.32
C ALA A 5 -6.01 -6.96 -2.26
N SER A 6 -5.16 -6.06 -2.70
CA SER A 6 -5.53 -5.01 -3.64
C SER A 6 -4.33 -4.73 -4.52
N ALA A 7 -4.52 -4.76 -5.84
CA ALA A 7 -3.49 -4.39 -6.79
C ALA A 7 -4.05 -3.34 -7.73
N THR A 8 -3.20 -2.41 -8.12
CA THR A 8 -3.52 -1.30 -9.00
C THR A 8 -2.43 -1.23 -10.05
N TRP A 9 -2.85 -1.34 -11.30
CA TRP A 9 -2.00 -1.12 -12.46
C TRP A 9 -2.37 0.23 -13.04
N LEU A 10 -1.40 1.12 -13.16
CA LEU A 10 -1.59 2.46 -13.70
C LEU A 10 -0.70 2.60 -14.93
N GLN A 11 -1.32 2.68 -16.10
CA GLN A 11 -0.67 3.17 -17.32
C GLN A 11 -1.02 4.63 -17.46
N ALA A 12 -0.12 5.49 -16.98
CA ALA A 12 -0.29 6.92 -17.11
C ALA A 12 0.48 7.37 -18.35
N GLU A 13 -0.15 7.38 -19.52
CA GLU A 13 0.51 7.76 -20.78
C GLU A 13 0.20 9.23 -21.14
N LEU A 14 1.24 10.04 -21.42
CA LEU A 14 1.09 11.43 -21.89
C LEU A 14 0.59 11.43 -23.34
N THR A 15 -0.72 11.43 -23.51
CA THR A 15 -1.39 11.36 -24.81
C THR A 15 -1.50 12.70 -25.55
N LYS A 16 -1.36 13.85 -24.88
CA LYS A 16 -1.31 15.20 -25.49
C LYS A 16 -0.30 16.12 -24.80
N THR A 17 0.74 16.57 -25.53
CA THR A 17 1.75 17.52 -25.02
C THR A 17 1.95 18.69 -25.99
N ASN A 18 2.27 19.89 -25.46
CA ASN A 18 2.52 21.07 -26.30
C ASN A 18 3.76 20.86 -27.18
N ASN A 19 3.60 21.05 -28.50
CA ASN A 19 4.63 20.82 -29.53
C ASN A 19 5.14 19.36 -29.68
N GLY A 20 4.46 18.35 -29.15
CA GLY A 20 4.80 16.94 -29.37
C GLY A 20 6.11 16.46 -28.74
N LEU A 21 6.80 17.33 -27.98
CA LEU A 21 8.12 17.07 -27.40
C LEU A 21 8.14 15.95 -26.33
N ASN A 22 6.98 15.56 -25.79
CA ASN A 22 6.86 14.50 -24.77
C ASN A 22 5.64 13.60 -25.01
N GLN A 23 5.13 13.54 -26.24
CA GLN A 23 3.95 12.76 -26.60
C GLN A 23 4.32 11.27 -26.61
N GLY A 24 3.67 10.47 -25.78
CA GLY A 24 3.98 9.04 -25.60
C GLY A 24 4.93 8.71 -24.44
N ASN A 25 5.36 9.70 -23.63
CA ASN A 25 6.10 9.43 -22.38
C ASN A 25 5.14 9.09 -21.23
N ASP A 26 5.58 8.29 -20.26
CA ASP A 26 4.80 8.03 -19.02
C ASP A 26 4.67 9.34 -18.20
N ALA A 27 3.48 9.59 -17.65
CA ALA A 27 3.18 10.76 -16.85
C ALA A 27 3.90 10.70 -15.49
N ILE A 28 4.48 11.84 -15.09
CA ILE A 28 5.27 11.93 -13.86
C ILE A 28 4.43 11.64 -12.62
N GLY A 29 5.02 10.92 -11.66
CA GLY A 29 4.55 10.89 -10.28
C GLY A 29 3.53 9.80 -9.93
N ILE A 30 3.23 8.89 -10.87
CA ILE A 30 2.34 7.76 -10.63
C ILE A 30 3.16 6.46 -10.73
N PRO A 31 3.16 5.59 -9.70
CA PRO A 31 3.78 4.27 -9.81
C PRO A 31 3.00 3.41 -10.79
N ASN A 32 3.69 2.80 -11.77
CA ASN A 32 3.06 1.99 -12.81
C ASN A 32 2.35 0.75 -12.23
N PHE A 33 2.80 0.31 -11.06
CA PHE A 33 2.27 -0.86 -10.37
C PHE A 33 2.29 -0.64 -8.86
N TYR A 34 1.17 -0.88 -8.20
CA TYR A 34 1.06 -0.84 -6.75
C TYR A 34 0.26 -2.05 -6.27
N ALA A 35 0.79 -2.78 -5.30
CA ALA A 35 0.12 -3.95 -4.73
C ALA A 35 0.17 -3.91 -3.21
N VAL A 36 -0.92 -4.31 -2.58
CA VAL A 36 -1.10 -4.38 -1.14
C VAL A 36 -1.68 -5.74 -0.80
N LEU A 37 -1.07 -6.41 0.16
CA LEU A 37 -1.56 -7.67 0.70
C LEU A 37 -1.55 -7.58 2.22
N GLY A 38 -2.72 -7.58 2.82
CA GLY A 38 -2.93 -7.63 4.26
C GLY A 38 -3.50 -8.97 4.70
N ALA A 39 -3.06 -9.45 5.86
CA ALA A 39 -3.54 -10.64 6.53
C ALA A 39 -3.79 -10.31 7.99
N GLU A 40 -4.93 -10.74 8.52
CA GLU A 40 -5.25 -10.67 9.94
C GLU A 40 -5.58 -12.06 10.48
N TYR A 41 -5.01 -12.40 11.62
CA TYR A 41 -5.23 -13.66 12.29
C TYR A 41 -5.61 -13.43 13.75
N ASP A 42 -6.80 -13.88 14.12
CA ASP A 42 -7.25 -13.88 15.52
C ASP A 42 -6.63 -15.06 16.24
N ILE A 43 -5.89 -14.79 17.31
CA ILE A 43 -5.20 -15.79 18.11
C ILE A 43 -6.22 -16.41 19.06
N LYS A 44 -6.79 -17.55 18.65
CA LYS A 44 -7.77 -18.32 19.44
C LYS A 44 -7.44 -18.53 20.92
N PRO A 45 -6.17 -18.79 21.33
CA PRO A 45 -5.87 -18.96 22.76
C PRO A 45 -5.97 -17.69 23.60
N ILE A 46 -6.05 -16.49 23.00
CA ILE A 46 -6.13 -15.22 23.74
C ILE A 46 -7.29 -14.40 23.17
N ASP A 47 -8.41 -14.39 23.90
CA ASP A 47 -9.59 -13.60 23.52
C ASP A 47 -9.23 -12.11 23.37
N GLY A 48 -9.52 -11.57 22.19
CA GLY A 48 -9.23 -10.18 21.85
C GLY A 48 -7.86 -9.92 21.22
N LEU A 49 -6.97 -10.92 21.10
CA LEU A 49 -5.68 -10.78 20.42
C LEU A 49 -5.81 -11.06 18.91
N THR A 50 -5.46 -10.08 18.10
CA THR A 50 -5.37 -10.18 16.64
C THR A 50 -3.95 -9.83 16.20
N ALA A 51 -3.30 -10.71 15.46
CA ALA A 51 -2.07 -10.40 14.73
C ALA A 51 -2.43 -9.89 13.33
N THR A 52 -1.69 -8.90 12.85
CA THR A 52 -1.87 -8.29 11.54
C THR A 52 -0.53 -8.25 10.81
N ALA A 53 -0.51 -8.65 9.55
CA ALA A 53 0.66 -8.52 8.68
C ALA A 53 0.21 -7.83 7.38
N ARG A 54 0.97 -6.88 6.88
CA ARG A 54 0.68 -6.19 5.63
C ARG A 54 1.96 -6.01 4.82
N VAL A 55 1.90 -6.40 3.56
CA VAL A 55 2.94 -6.20 2.56
C VAL A 55 2.45 -5.14 1.60
N ASN A 56 3.20 -4.06 1.45
CA ASN A 56 2.96 -3.04 0.45
C ASN A 56 4.11 -3.08 -0.55
N HIS A 57 3.81 -3.34 -1.82
CA HIS A 57 4.75 -3.31 -2.91
C HIS A 57 4.43 -2.11 -3.81
N SER A 58 5.33 -1.13 -3.81
CA SER A 58 5.25 -0.01 -4.75
C SER A 58 6.28 -0.24 -5.83
N GLY A 59 5.78 -0.41 -7.06
CA GLY A 59 6.60 -0.50 -8.26
C GLY A 59 7.31 0.81 -8.56
N THR A 60 8.14 0.78 -9.59
CA THR A 60 8.92 1.93 -10.00
C THR A 60 8.02 3.09 -10.41
N GLN A 61 8.27 4.27 -9.85
CA GLN A 61 7.63 5.51 -10.24
C GLN A 61 8.62 6.36 -11.03
N TYR A 62 8.17 6.95 -12.14
CA TYR A 62 8.97 7.93 -12.88
C TYR A 62 8.91 9.27 -12.16
N ALA A 63 10.07 9.80 -11.80
CA ALA A 63 10.21 11.07 -11.08
C ALA A 63 10.42 12.27 -12.02
N ASP A 64 10.50 12.05 -13.33
CA ASP A 64 10.89 13.09 -14.29
C ASP A 64 10.16 12.98 -15.64
N LEU A 65 9.84 14.13 -16.26
CA LEU A 65 9.18 14.25 -17.59
C LEU A 65 10.04 13.66 -18.72
N ALA A 66 11.35 13.57 -18.48
CA ALA A 66 12.35 13.11 -19.43
C ALA A 66 12.67 11.61 -19.32
N ASN A 67 11.94 10.81 -18.52
CA ASN A 67 12.22 9.38 -18.30
C ASN A 67 13.64 9.08 -17.75
N SER A 68 14.31 10.08 -17.15
CA SER A 68 15.72 9.98 -16.73
C SER A 68 15.92 9.45 -15.32
N LYS A 69 14.95 9.64 -14.42
CA LYS A 69 15.06 9.20 -13.01
C LYS A 69 13.90 8.28 -12.65
N LYS A 70 14.24 7.02 -12.48
CA LYS A 70 13.35 5.97 -11.99
C LYS A 70 13.56 5.86 -10.49
N LEU A 71 12.50 6.02 -9.70
CA LEU A 71 12.55 5.59 -8.30
C LEU A 71 12.46 4.07 -8.31
N ASP A 72 13.41 3.42 -7.68
CA ASP A 72 13.42 1.97 -7.55
C ASP A 72 12.16 1.50 -6.80
N SER A 73 11.71 0.31 -7.17
CA SER A 73 10.59 -0.32 -6.48
C SER A 73 10.98 -0.61 -5.04
N TYR A 74 10.04 -0.40 -4.13
CA TYR A 74 10.24 -0.70 -2.72
C TYR A 74 9.11 -1.59 -2.21
N THR A 75 9.48 -2.53 -1.36
CA THR A 75 8.54 -3.40 -0.66
C THR A 75 8.65 -3.10 0.82
N THR A 76 7.53 -2.71 1.42
CA THR A 76 7.42 -2.47 2.86
C THR A 76 6.65 -3.63 3.47
N LEU A 77 7.16 -4.14 4.59
CA LEU A 77 6.49 -5.16 5.40
C LEU A 77 6.13 -4.53 6.74
N ASP A 78 4.83 -4.45 7.01
CA ASP A 78 4.25 -3.97 8.25
C ASP A 78 3.74 -5.16 9.07
N LEU A 79 4.22 -5.28 10.31
CA LEU A 79 3.76 -6.29 11.26
C LEU A 79 3.15 -5.59 12.47
N GLY A 80 2.02 -6.09 12.94
CA GLY A 80 1.25 -5.48 14.03
C GLY A 80 0.52 -6.50 14.88
N MET A 81 0.21 -6.12 16.11
CA MET A 81 -0.58 -6.90 17.04
C MET A 81 -1.56 -5.96 17.74
N ARG A 82 -2.80 -6.41 17.92
CA ARG A 82 -3.86 -5.66 18.58
C ARG A 82 -4.48 -6.54 19.64
N TYR A 83 -4.56 -6.04 20.87
CA TYR A 83 -5.25 -6.69 21.97
C TYR A 83 -6.45 -5.84 22.40
N ARG A 84 -7.65 -6.44 22.44
CA ARG A 84 -8.86 -5.81 22.96
C ARG A 84 -9.14 -6.32 24.37
N PHE A 85 -9.22 -5.42 25.34
CA PHE A 85 -9.71 -5.72 26.69
C PHE A 85 -10.95 -4.88 27.00
N ALA A 86 -11.91 -5.45 27.72
CA ALA A 86 -13.05 -4.71 28.23
C ALA A 86 -12.66 -4.09 29.58
N LEU A 87 -12.51 -2.76 29.62
CA LEU A 87 -12.37 -2.04 30.89
C LEU A 87 -13.78 -1.77 31.45
N THR A 88 -14.34 -2.73 32.17
CA THR A 88 -15.52 -2.44 33.00
C THR A 88 -15.04 -1.66 34.21
N THR A 89 -15.06 -0.33 34.12
CA THR A 89 -14.96 0.52 35.33
C THR A 89 -16.20 0.24 36.16
N MET A 90 -16.09 -0.67 37.13
CA MET A 90 -17.07 -0.81 38.19
C MET A 90 -17.14 0.53 38.91
N LYS A 91 -18.24 1.25 38.67
CA LYS A 91 -18.61 2.45 39.40
C LYS A 91 -18.84 2.04 40.86
N THR A 92 -17.85 2.30 41.70
CA THR A 92 -17.92 2.14 43.15
C THR A 92 -19.15 2.90 43.67
N ARG A 93 -20.03 2.21 44.38
CA ARG A 93 -21.05 2.79 45.24
C ARG A 93 -20.81 2.28 46.65
#